data_AF-A0A9Q0BP60-F1
#
_entry.id   AF-A0A9Q0BP60-F1
#
_cell.length_a   1.000
_cell.length_b   1.000
_cell.length_c   1.000
_cell.angle_alpha   90.00
_cell.angle_beta   90.00
_cell.angle_gamma   90.00
#
_symmetry.space_group_name_H-M   'P 1'
#
loop_
_entity.id
_entity.type
_entity.pdbx_description
1 polymer ?
#
loop_
_entity_poly.entity_id
_entity_poly.type
_entity_poly.pdbx_seq_one_letter_code
_entity_poly.pdbx_strand_id
1 'polypeptide(L)'
;MCKDMDEADLSPYYHVKDFSCGPLHYKTFYTDERNNALYVGAMDRIFRLNLRNISQSICERDVLILEPTGSDILNCVSKGKREVSLAQ
;
A
#
# COMPACT_ATOMS: atom_id res chain seq x y z
N MET A 1 -17.35 10.78 -11.45
CA MET A 1 -18.59 10.20 -10.89
C MET A 1 -18.24 9.46 -9.61
N CYS A 2 -18.07 10.19 -8.51
CA CYS A 2 -18.28 9.61 -7.19
C CYS A 2 -19.67 10.12 -6.81
N LYS A 3 -20.67 9.24 -6.84
CA LYS A 3 -21.98 9.62 -6.30
C LYS A 3 -21.89 9.52 -4.79
N ASP A 4 -22.40 10.56 -4.16
CA ASP A 4 -22.69 10.70 -2.75
C ASP A 4 -23.29 9.41 -2.20
N MET A 5 -22.72 8.90 -1.10
CA MET A 5 -23.23 7.74 -0.41
C MET A 5 -23.90 8.24 0.87
N ASP A 6 -25.13 8.72 0.69
CA ASP A 6 -26.08 8.93 1.77
C ASP A 6 -26.28 7.63 2.55
N GLU A 7 -26.40 7.82 3.85
CA GLU A 7 -26.54 6.84 4.92
C GLU A 7 -27.83 6.02 4.78
N ALA A 8 -27.75 4.83 4.17
CA ALA A 8 -28.62 3.65 4.42
C ALA A 8 -28.32 2.51 3.44
N ASP A 9 -27.49 1.53 3.83
CA ASP A 9 -27.82 0.10 3.64
C ASP A 9 -26.82 -0.77 4.40
N LEU A 10 -27.28 -1.38 5.49
CA LEU A 10 -26.52 -2.38 6.24
C LEU A 10 -26.56 -3.71 5.47
N SER A 11 -25.83 -3.82 4.36
CA SER A 11 -25.74 -5.08 3.62
C SER A 11 -24.80 -6.06 4.35
N PRO A 12 -25.22 -7.32 4.60
CA PRO A 12 -24.39 -8.33 5.26
C PRO A 12 -23.27 -8.87 4.34
N TYR A 13 -23.05 -8.27 3.16
CA TYR A 13 -22.23 -8.81 2.08
C TYR A 13 -21.29 -7.76 1.46
N TYR A 14 -20.44 -7.15 2.27
CA TYR A 14 -19.26 -6.44 1.74
C TYR A 14 -18.23 -7.46 1.24
N HIS A 15 -18.41 -7.94 0.02
CA HIS A 15 -17.53 -8.91 -0.65
C HIS A 15 -16.21 -8.30 -1.14
N VAL A 16 -16.22 -7.01 -1.47
CA VAL A 16 -15.01 -6.28 -1.86
C VAL A 16 -14.33 -5.75 -0.61
N LYS A 17 -13.02 -5.95 -0.53
CA LYS A 17 -12.17 -5.47 0.55
C LYS A 17 -11.10 -4.60 -0.06
N ASP A 18 -10.92 -3.41 0.50
CA ASP A 18 -9.96 -2.42 0.03
C ASP A 18 -8.84 -2.23 1.04
N PHE A 19 -7.67 -1.85 0.55
CA PHE A 19 -6.52 -1.46 1.33
C PHE A 19 -5.80 -0.30 0.62
N SER A 20 -5.51 0.77 1.35
CA SER A 20 -4.74 1.91 0.84
C SER A 20 -4.06 2.65 1.99
N CYS A 21 -2.77 2.91 1.84
CA CYS A 21 -1.96 3.79 2.69
C CYS A 21 -1.51 5.04 1.91
N GLY A 22 -2.26 5.43 0.89
CA GLY A 22 -1.93 6.51 -0.05
C GLY A 22 -1.42 6.02 -1.41
N PRO A 23 -1.03 6.94 -2.31
CA PRO A 23 -0.66 6.64 -3.69
C PRO A 23 0.78 6.08 -3.80
N LEU A 24 1.00 4.88 -3.24
CA LEU A 24 2.33 4.28 -3.09
C LEU A 24 2.75 3.36 -4.25
N HIS A 25 2.11 3.45 -5.43
CA HIS A 25 2.45 2.62 -6.59
C HIS A 25 2.51 1.10 -6.30
N TYR A 26 1.47 0.53 -5.68
CA TYR A 26 1.35 -0.91 -5.43
C TYR A 26 1.47 -1.72 -6.74
N LYS A 27 2.45 -2.63 -6.83
CA LYS A 27 2.76 -3.29 -8.11
C LYS A 27 3.12 -4.77 -8.01
N THR A 28 3.90 -5.15 -7.01
CA THR A 28 4.43 -6.52 -6.91
C THR A 28 3.65 -7.31 -5.87
N PHE A 29 3.26 -8.55 -6.20
CA PHE A 29 2.46 -9.40 -5.32
C PHE A 29 3.16 -10.73 -5.06
N TYR A 30 3.12 -11.19 -3.82
CA TYR A 30 3.55 -12.53 -3.42
C TYR A 30 2.57 -13.09 -2.39
N THR A 31 1.95 -14.23 -2.71
CA THR A 31 0.91 -14.85 -1.88
C THR A 31 1.49 -16.00 -1.05
N ASP A 32 1.17 -16.01 0.24
CA ASP A 32 1.50 -17.08 1.19
C ASP A 32 0.22 -17.51 1.92
N GLU A 33 -0.50 -18.45 1.30
CA GLU A 33 -1.78 -18.95 1.82
C GLU A 33 -1.63 -19.65 3.16
N ARG A 34 -0.50 -20.35 3.38
CA ARG A 34 -0.23 -21.10 4.61
C ARG A 34 -0.24 -20.19 5.83
N ASN A 35 0.28 -18.98 5.68
CA ASN A 35 0.38 -17.99 6.76
C ASN A 35 -0.66 -16.87 6.67
N ASN A 36 -1.70 -17.03 5.84
CA ASN A 36 -2.76 -16.04 5.60
C ASN A 36 -2.21 -14.65 5.23
N ALA A 37 -1.21 -14.61 4.33
CA ALA A 37 -0.49 -13.38 4.01
C ALA A 37 -0.47 -13.09 2.49
N LEU A 38 -0.72 -11.83 2.15
CA LEU A 38 -0.44 -11.26 0.83
C LEU A 38 0.64 -10.18 0.99
N TYR A 39 1.83 -10.44 0.47
CA TYR A 39 2.90 -9.47 0.46
C TYR A 39 2.75 -8.57 -0.77
N VAL A 40 2.76 -7.25 -0.54
CA VAL A 40 2.60 -6.25 -1.60
C VAL A 40 3.79 -5.30 -1.60
N GLY A 41 4.54 -5.31 -2.69
CA GLY A 41 5.59 -4.33 -2.96
C GLY A 41 4.99 -3.01 -3.44
N ALA A 42 5.41 -1.93 -2.79
CA ALA A 42 5.04 -0.55 -3.08
C ALA A 42 6.31 0.33 -3.04
N MET A 43 6.16 1.62 -3.29
CA MET A 43 7.25 2.59 -3.22
C MET A 43 7.83 2.63 -1.80
N ASP A 44 9.12 2.32 -1.70
CA ASP A 44 9.91 2.28 -0.46
C ASP A 44 9.34 1.36 0.63
N ARG A 45 8.43 0.45 0.28
CA ARG A 45 7.65 -0.32 1.27
C ARG A 45 7.31 -1.72 0.79
N ILE A 46 7.28 -2.66 1.73
CA ILE A 46 6.63 -3.96 1.55
C ILE A 46 5.56 -4.10 2.63
N PHE A 47 4.32 -4.33 2.21
CA PHE A 47 3.21 -4.61 3.12
C PHE A 47 3.00 -6.12 3.29
N ARG A 48 2.63 -6.56 4.49
CA ARG A 48 2.16 -7.93 4.77
C ARG A 48 0.67 -7.90 5.10
N LEU A 49 -0.17 -8.02 4.08
CA LEU A 49 -1.62 -7.91 4.25
C LEU A 49 -2.24 -9.23 4.72
N ASN A 50 -3.35 -9.13 5.45
CA ASN A 50 -4.21 -10.28 5.73
C ASN A 50 -4.87 -10.76 4.44
N LEU A 51 -4.54 -11.99 4.00
CA LEU A 51 -5.00 -12.52 2.72
C LEU A 51 -6.53 -12.71 2.66
N ARG A 52 -7.16 -13.13 3.76
CA ARG A 52 -8.62 -13.34 3.82
C ARG A 52 -9.41 -12.04 3.81
N ASN A 53 -8.85 -10.97 4.37
CA ASN A 53 -9.50 -9.67 4.42
C ASN A 53 -8.45 -8.55 4.52
N ILE A 54 -8.06 -8.00 3.37
CA ILE A 54 -6.98 -7.01 3.29
C ILE A 54 -7.28 -5.73 4.08
N SER A 55 -8.57 -5.38 4.28
CA SER A 55 -9.01 -4.23 5.07
C SER A 55 -8.73 -4.36 6.57
N GLN A 56 -8.34 -5.55 7.06
CA GLN A 56 -7.90 -5.75 8.45
C GLN A 56 -6.42 -5.43 8.68
N SER A 57 -5.68 -5.13 7.61
CA SER A 57 -4.26 -4.78 7.67
C SER A 57 -4.12 -3.29 8.01
N ILE A 58 -3.11 -2.93 8.79
CA ILE A 58 -2.87 -1.57 9.29
C ILE A 58 -1.56 -1.04 8.71
N CYS A 59 -1.61 0.17 8.14
CA CYS A 59 -0.50 0.78 7.39
C CYS A 59 0.81 0.88 8.17
N GLU A 60 0.76 1.24 9.45
CA GLU A 60 1.93 1.48 10.30
C GLU A 60 2.48 0.20 10.92
N ARG A 61 1.64 -0.83 11.04
CA ARG A 61 1.99 -2.10 11.70
C ARG A 61 2.44 -3.15 10.70
N ASP A 62 1.73 -3.28 9.59
CA ASP A 62 1.86 -4.39 8.66
C ASP A 62 2.74 -4.00 7.46
N VAL A 63 3.83 -3.27 7.73
CA VAL A 63 4.74 -2.70 6.73
C VAL A 63 6.21 -2.86 7.14
N LEU A 64 7.07 -3.03 6.14
CA LEU A 64 8.51 -2.83 6.24
C LEU A 64 8.91 -1.64 5.37
N ILE A 65 9.54 -0.63 5.98
CA ILE A 65 10.05 0.56 5.29
C ILE A 65 11.45 0.26 4.75
N LEU A 66 11.67 0.56 3.48
CA LEU A 66 12.89 0.29 2.70
C LEU A 66 13.28 1.54 1.90
N GLU A 67 13.32 2.69 2.57
CA GLU A 67 13.72 3.96 1.96
C GLU A 67 15.21 3.93 1.56
N PRO A 68 15.56 4.51 0.39
CA PRO A 68 16.94 4.64 -0.03
C PRO A 68 17.72 5.59 0.89
N THR A 69 19.05 5.46 0.91
CA THR A 69 19.86 6.39 1.69
C THR A 69 19.88 7.78 1.05
N GLY A 70 20.16 8.82 1.85
CA GLY A 70 20.32 10.18 1.31
C GLY A 70 21.39 10.27 0.20
N SER A 71 22.46 9.49 0.30
CA SER A 71 23.48 9.38 -0.76
C SER A 71 22.92 8.76 -2.05
N ASP A 72 22.07 7.75 -1.97
CA ASP A 72 21.46 7.13 -3.14
C ASP A 72 20.50 8.09 -3.85
N ILE A 73 19.72 8.85 -3.07
CA ILE A 73 18.83 9.89 -3.58
C ILE A 73 19.62 10.96 -4.33
N LEU A 74 20.67 11.52 -3.72
CA LEU A 74 21.54 12.53 -4.36
C LEU A 74 22.18 12.01 -5.66
N ASN A 75 22.66 10.77 -5.66
CA ASN A 75 23.24 10.13 -6.84
C ASN A 75 22.21 9.87 -7.95
N CYS A 76 20.95 9.64 -7.60
CA CYS A 76 19.85 9.47 -8.56
C CYS A 76 19.45 10.82 -9.18
N VAL A 77 19.21 11.83 -8.34
CA VAL A 77 18.75 13.16 -8.75
C VAL A 77 19.79 13.88 -9.61
N SER A 78 21.08 13.78 -9.25
CA SER A 78 22.18 14.34 -10.04
C SER A 78 22.27 13.80 -11.47
N LYS A 79 21.66 12.64 -11.75
CA LYS A 79 21.52 12.05 -13.11
C LYS A 79 20.26 12.53 -13.85
N GLY A 80 19.61 13.60 -13.37
CA GLY A 80 18.44 14.21 -13.99
C GLY A 80 17.13 13.44 -13.76
N LYS A 81 17.07 12.58 -12.74
CA LYS A 81 15.82 11.90 -12.34
C LYS A 81 15.05 12.76 -11.34
N ARG A 82 13.72 12.65 -11.34
CA ARG A 82 12.86 13.35 -10.39
C ARG A 82 12.91 12.63 -9.05
N GLU A 83 13.17 13.39 -8.00
CA GLU A 83 12.91 12.95 -6.63
C GLU A 83 11.40 12.85 -6.41
N VAL A 84 10.94 11.75 -5.81
CA VAL A 84 9.53 11.60 -5.45
C VAL A 84 9.36 12.18 -4.05
N SER A 85 8.88 13.42 -3.98
CA SER A 85 8.40 14.00 -2.72
C SER A 85 7.00 13.47 -2.44
N LEU A 86 6.85 12.56 -1.48
CA LEU A 86 5.55 12.27 -0.88
C LEU A 86 5.10 13.55 -0.18
N ALA A 87 4.13 14.25 -0.76
CA ALA A 87 3.51 15.39 -0.08
C ALA A 87 2.93 14.90 1.26
N GLN A 88 3.40 15.50 2.35
CA GLN A 88 2.87 15.32 3.69
C GLN A 88 1.52 16.03 3.83
#